data_AF-A0AA35WUT9-F1
#
_entry.id   AF-A0AA35WUT9-F1
#
_cell.length_a   1.000
_cell.length_b   1.000
_cell.length_c   1.000
_cell.angle_alpha   90.00
_cell.angle_beta   90.00
_cell.angle_gamma   90.00
#
_symmetry.space_group_name_H-M   'P 1'
#
loop_
_entity.id
_entity.type
_entity.pdbx_description
1 polymer ?
#
loop_
_entity_poly.entity_id
_entity_poly.type
_entity_poly.pdbx_seq_one_letter_code
_entity_poly.pdbx_strand_id
1 'polypeptide(L)'
;MLSELATAIQVSIRKNYNLTIESATPIGTGAMSTTMRLATNQGTLFLKIYKSARNQKTPAQLDLQRIAFTHTVQDFLYEEGFPVPRLLPNNSGETFSVCNSPLETGEVYALSEFIEGSDYDVANSEQLRASGEMLGRLHQQLRLFQPQIQLAGPSLETELFIQLEARLARLQLVAEKDPSAPPQIDSWIDEVGILKSAVSTVHDAESEQDVEAAVAYYEKMLDGKVTERVEVRGLPIVRMDIGGEKIFLSPKFGDMEVEPTSGNPRWGVYQLAFGVEDLDATLAEMEAKGAEIEDAKPSGLPIAFVKGPDNVQIELIEGTV
;
A
#
# COMPACT_ATOMS: atom_id res chain seq x y z
N MET A 1 -29.79 -11.02 18.03
CA MET A 1 -28.63 -10.10 17.96
C MET A 1 -27.26 -10.77 18.11
N LEU A 2 -27.18 -12.12 18.21
CA LEU A 2 -25.92 -12.88 18.06
C LEU A 2 -25.90 -13.72 16.77
N SER A 3 -27.00 -13.74 16.01
CA SER A 3 -27.21 -14.60 14.84
C SER A 3 -26.22 -14.36 13.69
N GLU A 4 -25.54 -13.22 13.69
CA GLU A 4 -24.60 -12.82 12.64
C GLU A 4 -23.15 -13.19 12.96
N LEU A 5 -22.84 -13.53 14.22
CA LEU A 5 -21.51 -13.98 14.62
C LEU A 5 -21.49 -15.50 14.75
N ALA A 6 -20.55 -16.14 14.06
CA ALA A 6 -20.42 -17.59 14.07
C ALA A 6 -20.24 -18.14 15.50
N THR A 7 -20.97 -19.20 15.84
CA THR A 7 -21.01 -19.75 17.21
C THR A 7 -19.63 -20.16 17.69
N ALA A 8 -18.76 -20.69 16.81
CA ALA A 8 -17.45 -21.12 17.26
C ALA A 8 -16.50 -19.94 17.55
N ILE A 9 -16.61 -18.82 16.83
CA ILE A 9 -15.94 -17.56 17.23
C ILE A 9 -16.41 -17.11 18.62
N GLN A 10 -17.72 -17.16 18.92
CA GLN A 10 -18.22 -16.77 20.25
C GLN A 10 -17.61 -17.65 21.37
N VAL A 11 -17.58 -18.97 21.15
CA VAL A 11 -16.96 -19.92 22.09
C VAL A 11 -15.46 -19.67 22.22
N SER A 12 -14.78 -19.40 21.11
CA SER A 12 -13.35 -19.09 21.06
C SER A 12 -13.03 -17.82 21.85
N ILE A 13 -13.80 -16.74 21.66
CA ILE A 13 -13.64 -15.47 22.39
C ILE A 13 -13.82 -15.70 23.89
N ARG A 14 -14.86 -16.44 24.29
CA ARG A 14 -15.08 -16.78 25.69
C ARG A 14 -13.91 -17.54 26.31
N LYS A 15 -13.34 -18.49 25.58
CA LYS A 15 -12.23 -19.32 26.06
C LYS A 15 -10.89 -18.56 26.09
N ASN A 16 -10.61 -17.77 25.06
CA ASN A 16 -9.30 -17.15 24.85
C ASN A 16 -9.19 -15.78 25.49
N TYR A 17 -10.29 -15.10 25.81
CA TYR A 17 -10.28 -13.75 26.38
C TYR A 17 -11.09 -13.63 27.68
N ASN A 18 -11.77 -14.70 28.12
CA ASN A 18 -12.68 -14.69 29.27
C ASN A 18 -13.81 -13.65 29.14
N LEU A 19 -14.23 -13.38 27.90
CA LEU A 19 -15.30 -12.42 27.58
C LEU A 19 -16.62 -13.12 27.30
N THR A 20 -17.72 -12.49 27.72
CA THR A 20 -19.08 -12.88 27.32
C THR A 20 -19.63 -11.82 26.38
N ILE A 21 -20.09 -12.25 25.20
CA ILE A 21 -20.64 -11.36 24.18
C ILE A 21 -22.13 -11.21 24.42
N GLU A 22 -22.59 -9.98 24.62
CA GLU A 22 -23.98 -9.61 24.85
C GLU A 22 -24.68 -9.30 23.53
N SER A 23 -23.99 -8.61 22.62
CA SER A 23 -24.45 -8.37 21.25
C SER A 23 -23.26 -8.26 20.29
N ALA A 24 -23.50 -8.60 19.02
CA ALA A 24 -22.57 -8.40 17.93
C ALA A 24 -23.30 -7.67 16.79
N THR A 25 -22.71 -6.59 16.29
CA THR A 25 -23.29 -5.77 15.21
C THR A 25 -22.23 -5.53 14.14
N PRO A 26 -22.44 -5.89 12.87
CA PRO A 26 -21.50 -5.60 11.80
C PRO A 26 -21.21 -4.11 11.70
N ILE A 27 -19.94 -3.76 11.49
CA ILE A 27 -19.52 -2.38 11.20
C ILE A 27 -18.74 -2.41 9.89
N GLY A 28 -19.31 -1.82 8.84
CA GLY A 28 -18.65 -1.61 7.56
C GLY A 28 -18.64 -2.80 6.59
N THR A 29 -18.26 -2.49 5.34
CA THR A 29 -18.27 -3.36 4.15
C THR A 29 -16.87 -3.59 3.58
N GLY A 30 -15.85 -3.72 4.45
CA GLY A 30 -14.48 -3.96 4.01
C GLY A 30 -14.39 -5.23 3.14
N ALA A 31 -13.88 -5.11 1.91
CA ALA A 31 -13.83 -6.23 0.96
C ALA A 31 -13.03 -7.44 1.49
N MET A 32 -12.07 -7.20 2.39
CA MET A 32 -11.03 -8.17 2.81
C MET A 32 -11.16 -8.70 4.25
N SER A 33 -12.11 -8.21 5.06
CA SER A 33 -12.30 -8.68 6.45
C SER A 33 -13.76 -8.55 6.89
N THR A 34 -14.19 -9.41 7.81
CA THR A 34 -15.47 -9.23 8.52
C THR A 34 -15.21 -8.46 9.80
N THR A 35 -15.90 -7.35 10.01
CA THR A 35 -15.69 -6.43 11.14
C THR A 35 -16.98 -6.21 11.91
N MET A 36 -16.92 -6.26 13.24
CA MET A 36 -18.10 -6.17 14.11
C MET A 36 -17.82 -5.37 15.37
N ARG A 37 -18.85 -4.67 15.86
CA ARG A 37 -18.95 -4.13 17.21
C ARG A 37 -19.39 -5.24 18.14
N LEU A 38 -18.68 -5.47 19.23
CA LEU A 38 -19.07 -6.40 20.27
C LEU A 38 -19.39 -5.64 21.55
N ALA A 39 -20.62 -5.76 22.04
CA ALA A 39 -20.90 -5.43 23.43
C ALA A 39 -20.54 -6.65 24.29
N THR A 40 -19.70 -6.46 25.29
CA THR A 40 -19.23 -7.53 26.18
C THR A 40 -19.39 -7.15 27.64
N ASN A 41 -19.23 -8.14 28.53
CA ASN A 41 -19.18 -7.92 29.97
C ASN A 41 -18.00 -7.04 30.45
N GLN A 42 -17.08 -6.63 29.56
CA GLN A 42 -15.97 -5.73 29.86
C GLN A 42 -16.00 -4.45 29.01
N GLY A 43 -17.14 -4.14 28.39
CA GLY A 43 -17.32 -2.95 27.56
C GLY A 43 -17.41 -3.28 26.07
N THR A 44 -17.27 -2.23 25.24
CA THR A 44 -17.43 -2.34 23.80
C THR A 44 -16.08 -2.58 23.13
N LEU A 45 -16.02 -3.62 22.28
CA LEU A 45 -14.82 -4.00 21.55
C LEU A 45 -15.06 -4.00 20.05
N PHE A 46 -13.99 -3.88 19.30
CA PHE A 46 -13.96 -4.10 17.87
C PHE A 46 -13.42 -5.50 17.59
N LEU A 47 -14.18 -6.28 16.80
CA LEU A 47 -13.78 -7.58 16.29
C LEU A 47 -13.40 -7.46 14.82
N LYS A 48 -12.22 -7.94 14.47
CA LYS A 48 -11.78 -8.13 13.09
C LYS A 48 -11.50 -9.62 12.84
N ILE A 49 -12.25 -10.20 11.91
CA ILE A 49 -12.02 -11.55 11.40
C ILE A 49 -11.29 -11.42 10.06
N TYR A 50 -10.08 -11.96 10.00
CA TYR A 50 -9.26 -11.97 8.80
C TYR A 50 -9.82 -13.02 7.84
N LYS A 51 -10.15 -12.63 6.60
CA LYS A 51 -10.58 -13.60 5.59
C LYS A 51 -9.39 -14.49 5.24
N SER A 52 -9.52 -15.80 5.46
CA SER A 52 -8.61 -16.76 4.82
C SER A 52 -8.92 -16.83 3.33
N ALA A 53 -7.94 -17.22 2.52
CA ALA A 53 -8.19 -17.56 1.12
C ALA A 53 -9.31 -18.62 1.06
N ARG A 54 -10.33 -18.37 0.23
CA ARG A 54 -11.49 -19.27 0.08
C ARG A 54 -10.99 -20.72 -0.08
N ASN A 55 -11.45 -21.62 0.81
CA ASN A 55 -11.17 -23.06 0.86
C ASN A 55 -9.92 -23.55 1.62
N GLN A 56 -9.16 -22.71 2.33
CA GLN A 56 -8.11 -23.21 3.22
C GLN A 56 -8.66 -23.58 4.62
N LYS A 57 -8.45 -24.82 5.06
CA LYS A 57 -8.84 -25.34 6.40
C LYS A 57 -7.93 -24.88 7.55
N THR A 58 -6.77 -24.31 7.22
CA THR A 58 -5.79 -23.82 8.17
C THR A 58 -5.09 -22.62 7.51
N PRO A 59 -4.97 -21.47 8.19
CA PRO A 59 -4.25 -20.32 7.65
C PRO A 59 -2.80 -20.69 7.34
N ALA A 60 -2.26 -20.21 6.22
CA ALA A 60 -0.85 -20.39 5.93
C ALA A 60 -0.02 -19.68 7.01
N GLN A 61 1.13 -20.25 7.38
CA GLN A 61 2.03 -19.64 8.36
C GLN A 61 2.44 -18.21 7.97
N LEU A 62 2.57 -17.94 6.66
CA LEU A 62 2.85 -16.62 6.13
C LEU A 62 1.72 -15.60 6.43
N ASP A 63 0.45 -16.03 6.40
CA ASP A 63 -0.68 -15.16 6.72
C ASP A 63 -0.65 -14.77 8.21
N LEU A 64 -0.33 -15.73 9.08
CA LEU A 64 -0.17 -15.49 10.52
C LEU A 64 1.00 -14.55 10.80
N GLN A 65 2.13 -14.70 10.10
CA GLN A 65 3.27 -13.79 10.22
C GLN A 65 2.92 -12.37 9.77
N ARG A 66 2.15 -12.21 8.69
CA ARG A 66 1.68 -10.89 8.22
C ARG A 66 0.77 -10.20 9.25
N ILE A 67 -0.14 -10.96 9.87
CA ILE A 67 -0.99 -10.46 10.95
C ILE A 67 -0.12 -10.05 12.15
N ALA A 68 0.80 -10.93 12.58
CA ALA A 68 1.71 -10.65 13.69
C ALA A 68 2.54 -9.38 13.43
N PHE A 69 3.14 -9.24 12.25
CA PHE A 69 3.89 -8.05 11.85
C PHE A 69 3.02 -6.79 11.94
N THR A 70 1.79 -6.84 11.40
CA THR A 70 0.86 -5.71 11.46
C THR A 70 0.56 -5.31 12.91
N HIS A 71 0.36 -6.29 13.79
CA HIS A 71 0.13 -6.05 15.20
C HIS A 71 1.36 -5.47 15.89
N THR A 72 2.58 -5.90 15.56
CA THR A 72 3.81 -5.28 16.13
C THR A 72 3.94 -3.81 15.77
N VAL A 73 3.53 -3.41 14.56
CA VAL A 73 3.50 -1.99 14.15
C VAL A 73 2.45 -1.23 14.95
N GLN A 74 1.25 -1.80 15.11
CA GLN A 74 0.16 -1.18 15.86
C GLN A 74 0.50 -1.01 17.35
N ASP A 75 1.07 -2.03 17.99
CA ASP A 75 1.49 -1.96 19.40
C ASP A 75 2.60 -0.92 19.58
N PHE A 76 3.60 -0.89 18.70
CA PHE A 76 4.64 0.14 18.71
C PHE A 76 4.04 1.56 18.61
N LEU A 77 3.13 1.78 17.66
CA LEU A 77 2.47 3.07 17.50
C LEU A 77 1.68 3.46 18.76
N TYR A 78 0.97 2.51 19.37
CA TYR A 78 0.24 2.75 20.61
C TYR A 78 1.18 3.11 21.77
N GLU A 79 2.28 2.38 21.93
CA GLU A 79 3.30 2.62 22.96
C GLU A 79 3.96 4.00 22.82
N GLU A 80 4.17 4.45 21.58
CA GLU A 80 4.68 5.79 21.24
C GLU A 80 3.60 6.90 21.28
N GLY A 81 2.41 6.60 21.80
CA GLY A 81 1.32 7.56 21.99
C GLY A 81 0.63 8.00 20.69
N PHE A 82 0.79 7.24 19.60
CA PHE A 82 0.03 7.45 18.37
C PHE A 82 -1.44 7.03 18.59
N PRO A 83 -2.42 7.76 18.02
CA PRO A 83 -3.84 7.45 18.23
C PRO A 83 -4.31 6.26 17.38
N VAL A 84 -3.85 5.07 17.73
CA VAL A 84 -4.33 3.78 17.22
C VAL A 84 -5.10 3.03 18.32
N PRO A 85 -6.11 2.20 17.97
CA PRO A 85 -6.81 1.39 18.96
C PRO A 85 -5.86 0.39 19.60
N ARG A 86 -5.95 0.20 20.92
CA ARG A 86 -5.15 -0.81 21.61
C ARG A 86 -5.61 -2.22 21.23
N LEU A 87 -4.69 -3.09 20.87
CA LEU A 87 -4.96 -4.52 20.71
C LEU A 87 -5.20 -5.16 22.09
N LEU A 88 -6.21 -6.01 22.17
CA LEU A 88 -6.49 -6.78 23.37
C LEU A 88 -5.73 -8.12 23.28
N PRO A 89 -4.75 -8.39 24.16
CA PRO A 89 -4.09 -9.68 24.18
C PRO A 89 -5.05 -10.77 24.68
N ASN A 90 -4.91 -11.96 24.14
CA ASN A 90 -5.61 -13.14 24.65
C ASN A 90 -4.94 -13.68 25.93
N ASN A 91 -5.52 -14.72 26.52
CA ASN A 91 -5.05 -15.36 27.76
C ASN A 91 -3.62 -15.93 27.68
N SER A 92 -3.08 -16.12 26.47
CA SER A 92 -1.70 -16.54 26.23
C SER A 92 -0.74 -15.37 25.98
N GLY A 93 -1.25 -14.12 25.96
CA GLY A 93 -0.47 -12.92 25.66
C GLY A 93 -0.34 -12.59 24.17
N GLU A 94 -0.94 -13.39 23.29
CA GLU A 94 -0.90 -13.16 21.84
C GLU A 94 -1.98 -12.15 21.41
N THR A 95 -1.73 -11.40 20.35
CA THR A 95 -2.60 -10.31 19.87
C THR A 95 -3.71 -10.74 18.91
N PHE A 96 -3.75 -12.03 18.55
CA PHE A 96 -4.84 -12.64 17.78
C PHE A 96 -5.13 -14.06 18.26
N SER A 97 -6.21 -14.67 17.78
CA SER A 97 -6.57 -16.05 18.05
C SER A 97 -7.01 -16.77 16.79
N VAL A 98 -6.81 -18.08 16.77
CA VAL A 98 -7.28 -18.97 15.70
C VAL A 98 -8.47 -19.77 16.21
N CYS A 99 -9.58 -19.72 15.48
CA CYS A 99 -10.80 -20.47 15.77
C CYS A 99 -10.65 -21.92 15.27
N ASN A 100 -10.17 -22.80 16.14
CA ASN A 100 -10.02 -24.23 15.85
C ASN A 100 -11.30 -24.99 16.25
N SER A 101 -12.36 -24.87 15.46
CA SER A 101 -13.59 -25.64 15.64
C SER A 101 -13.74 -26.70 14.54
N PRO A 102 -14.24 -27.91 14.81
CA PRO A 102 -14.54 -28.89 13.77
C PRO A 102 -15.51 -28.37 12.68
N LEU A 103 -16.27 -27.31 12.97
CA LEU A 103 -17.28 -26.72 12.09
C LEU A 103 -16.84 -25.39 11.44
N GLU A 104 -15.73 -24.79 11.86
CA GLU A 104 -15.23 -23.50 11.34
C GLU A 104 -13.72 -23.61 11.00
N THR A 105 -13.33 -23.13 9.83
CA THR A 105 -12.12 -23.55 9.08
C THR A 105 -10.79 -22.93 9.56
N GLY A 106 -10.62 -22.66 10.85
CA GLY A 106 -9.38 -22.04 11.36
C GLY A 106 -9.36 -20.52 11.14
N GLU A 107 -10.50 -19.84 11.24
CA GLU A 107 -10.58 -18.39 11.09
C GLU A 107 -9.67 -17.68 12.10
N VAL A 108 -8.93 -16.67 11.65
CA VAL A 108 -8.07 -15.85 12.50
C VAL A 108 -8.82 -14.58 12.84
N TYR A 109 -8.82 -14.18 14.11
CA TYR A 109 -9.45 -12.95 14.54
C TYR A 109 -8.62 -12.21 15.59
N ALA A 110 -8.84 -10.90 15.65
CA ALA A 110 -8.26 -10.02 16.66
C ALA A 110 -9.34 -9.16 17.31
N LEU A 111 -9.11 -8.81 18.57
CA LEU A 111 -9.93 -7.87 19.33
C LEU A 111 -9.11 -6.61 19.62
N SER A 112 -9.75 -5.45 19.51
CA SER A 112 -9.16 -4.17 19.92
C SER A 112 -10.20 -3.30 20.62
N GLU A 113 -9.73 -2.22 21.22
CA GLU A 113 -10.60 -1.13 21.67
C GLU A 113 -11.51 -0.66 20.52
N PHE A 114 -12.78 -0.43 20.84
CA PHE A 114 -13.69 0.24 19.93
C PHE A 114 -13.53 1.75 20.07
N ILE A 115 -13.24 2.43 18.97
CA ILE A 115 -13.12 3.89 18.93
C ILE A 115 -14.45 4.45 18.45
N GLU A 116 -15.13 5.21 19.32
CA GLU A 116 -16.33 5.95 18.94
C GLU A 116 -15.93 7.12 18.02
N GLY A 117 -16.67 7.30 16.93
CA GLY A 117 -16.38 8.31 15.92
C GLY A 117 -17.43 8.35 14.82
N SER A 118 -17.22 9.25 13.86
CA SER A 118 -18.02 9.36 12.65
C SER A 118 -17.20 8.92 11.43
N ASP A 119 -17.89 8.55 10.36
CA ASP A 119 -17.24 8.34 9.08
C ASP A 119 -16.57 9.63 8.58
N TYR A 120 -15.52 9.45 7.77
CA TYR A 120 -14.81 10.56 7.13
C TYR A 120 -15.72 11.25 6.10
N ASP A 121 -15.78 12.58 6.18
CA ASP A 121 -16.51 13.41 5.23
C ASP A 121 -15.54 14.05 4.24
N VAL A 122 -15.56 13.55 3.00
CA VAL A 122 -14.71 14.03 1.90
C VAL A 122 -14.93 15.51 1.55
N ALA A 123 -16.10 16.06 1.86
CA ALA A 123 -16.41 17.48 1.62
C ALA A 123 -15.88 18.40 2.73
N ASN A 124 -15.41 17.83 3.83
CA ASN A 124 -14.92 18.59 4.98
C ASN A 124 -13.40 18.83 4.86
N SER A 125 -13.02 20.04 4.49
CA SER A 125 -11.62 20.43 4.30
C SER A 125 -10.77 20.38 5.58
N GLU A 126 -11.38 20.55 6.75
CA GLU A 126 -10.67 20.42 8.03
C GLU A 126 -10.27 18.97 8.31
N GLN A 127 -11.17 18.02 8.01
CA GLN A 127 -10.87 16.59 8.13
C GLN A 127 -9.78 16.17 7.13
N LEU A 128 -9.81 16.69 5.90
CA LEU A 128 -8.77 16.44 4.91
C LEU A 128 -7.40 16.90 5.41
N ARG A 129 -7.28 18.15 5.88
CA ARG A 129 -6.03 18.66 6.48
C ARG A 129 -5.56 17.79 7.64
N ALA A 130 -6.45 17.46 8.58
CA ALA A 130 -6.13 16.64 9.74
C ALA A 130 -5.65 15.22 9.34
N SER A 131 -6.22 14.64 8.29
CA SER A 131 -5.78 13.35 7.75
C SER A 131 -4.35 13.39 7.19
N GLY A 132 -4.01 14.47 6.48
CA GLY A 132 -2.65 14.70 5.96
C GLY A 132 -1.63 14.86 7.09
N GLU A 133 -1.98 15.64 8.13
CA GLU A 133 -1.16 15.79 9.34
C GLU A 133 -0.94 14.46 10.07
N MET A 134 -2.00 13.64 10.17
CA MET A 134 -1.91 12.31 10.79
C MET A 134 -1.02 11.36 9.99
N LEU A 135 -1.14 11.37 8.66
CA LEU A 135 -0.29 10.58 7.77
C LEU A 135 1.18 11.00 7.86
N GLY A 136 1.46 12.31 7.88
CA GLY A 136 2.81 12.83 8.09
C GLY A 136 3.40 12.38 9.42
N ARG A 137 2.64 12.50 10.53
CA ARG A 137 3.05 11.98 11.84
C ARG A 137 3.31 10.48 11.83
N LEU A 138 2.46 9.70 11.15
CA LEU A 138 2.63 8.25 11.02
C LEU A 138 3.98 7.93 10.38
N HIS A 139 4.29 8.56 9.24
CA HIS A 139 5.59 8.37 8.58
C HIS A 139 6.76 8.72 9.49
N GLN A 140 6.66 9.84 10.23
CA GLN A 140 7.72 10.25 11.15
C GLN A 140 7.96 9.23 12.27
N GLN A 141 6.90 8.70 12.89
CA GLN A 141 7.02 7.71 13.96
C GLN A 141 7.53 6.35 13.45
N LEU A 142 7.08 5.90 12.27
CA LEU A 142 7.52 4.64 11.70
C LEU A 142 9.03 4.61 11.37
N ARG A 143 9.70 5.76 11.26
CA ARG A 143 11.18 5.80 11.15
C ARG A 143 11.91 5.27 12.38
N LEU A 144 11.25 5.25 13.53
CA LEU A 144 11.79 4.73 14.78
C LEU A 144 11.48 3.23 14.98
N PHE A 145 10.56 2.68 14.18
CA PHE A 145 10.16 1.29 14.29
C PHE A 145 11.27 0.36 13.81
N GLN A 146 11.64 -0.61 14.65
CA GLN A 146 12.57 -1.68 14.29
C GLN A 146 11.83 -3.02 14.30
N PRO A 147 11.59 -3.64 13.12
CA PRO A 147 10.84 -4.88 13.05
C PRO A 147 11.61 -6.03 13.67
N GLN A 148 11.00 -6.70 14.66
CA GLN A 148 11.56 -7.91 15.28
C GLN A 148 11.26 -9.17 14.45
N ILE A 149 10.20 -9.12 13.63
CA ILE A 149 9.79 -10.20 12.72
C ILE A 149 10.31 -9.85 11.32
N GLN A 150 11.29 -10.62 10.82
CA GLN A 150 11.61 -10.63 9.40
C GLN A 150 10.58 -11.47 8.67
N LEU A 151 9.65 -10.81 7.99
CA LEU A 151 8.83 -11.48 6.98
C LEU A 151 9.77 -11.94 5.87
N ALA A 152 9.80 -13.24 5.58
CA ALA A 152 10.32 -13.70 4.31
C ALA A 152 9.47 -13.02 3.24
N GLY A 153 10.07 -12.10 2.49
CA GLY A 153 9.41 -11.55 1.31
C GLY A 153 8.97 -12.71 0.41
N PRO A 154 7.86 -12.59 -0.32
CA PRO A 154 7.61 -13.51 -1.42
C PRO A 154 8.88 -13.56 -2.28
N SER A 155 9.23 -14.75 -2.80
CA SER A 155 10.25 -14.80 -3.83
C SER A 155 9.84 -13.84 -4.95
N LEU A 156 10.80 -13.28 -5.65
CA LEU A 156 10.53 -12.41 -6.80
C LEU A 156 9.50 -13.02 -7.75
N GLU A 157 9.63 -14.32 -7.98
CA GLU A 157 8.73 -15.16 -8.75
C GLU A 157 7.30 -15.18 -8.19
N THR A 158 7.14 -15.25 -6.86
CA THR A 158 5.83 -15.20 -6.18
C THR A 158 5.19 -13.81 -6.26
N GLU A 159 5.99 -12.74 -6.16
CA GLU A 159 5.51 -11.36 -6.30
C GLU A 159 5.02 -11.10 -7.74
N LEU A 160 5.82 -11.49 -8.73
CA LEU A 160 5.44 -11.42 -10.15
C LEU A 160 4.15 -12.21 -10.42
N PHE A 161 4.05 -13.40 -9.84
CA PHE A 161 2.89 -14.27 -9.99
C PHE A 161 1.61 -13.63 -9.43
N ILE A 162 1.67 -13.02 -8.24
CA ILE A 162 0.53 -12.29 -7.64
C ILE A 162 0.10 -11.13 -8.54
N GLN A 163 1.05 -10.38 -9.10
CA GLN A 163 0.75 -9.25 -9.99
C GLN A 163 0.10 -9.70 -11.29
N LEU A 164 0.58 -10.81 -11.86
CA LEU A 164 0.02 -11.43 -13.06
C LEU A 164 -1.38 -11.98 -12.83
N GLU A 165 -1.63 -12.68 -11.72
CA GLU A 165 -2.98 -13.16 -11.38
C GLU A 165 -3.97 -12.01 -11.19
N ALA A 166 -3.54 -10.94 -10.50
CA ALA A 166 -4.37 -9.76 -10.34
C ALA A 166 -4.67 -9.08 -11.68
N ARG A 167 -3.73 -9.09 -12.63
CA ARG A 167 -3.94 -8.57 -14.00
C ARG A 167 -4.93 -9.45 -14.77
N LEU A 168 -4.77 -10.77 -14.71
CA LEU A 168 -5.66 -11.73 -15.37
C LEU A 168 -7.11 -11.59 -14.88
N ALA A 169 -7.32 -11.49 -13.57
CA ALA A 169 -8.66 -11.32 -12.99
C ALA A 169 -9.35 -10.03 -13.49
N ARG A 170 -8.59 -8.95 -13.70
CA ARG A 170 -9.13 -7.69 -14.28
C ARG A 170 -9.52 -7.87 -15.74
N LEU A 171 -8.74 -8.61 -16.52
CA LEU A 171 -9.01 -8.83 -17.94
C LEU A 171 -10.21 -9.77 -18.16
N GLN A 172 -10.38 -10.77 -17.30
CA GLN A 172 -11.57 -11.63 -17.31
C GLN A 172 -12.87 -10.84 -17.06
N LEU A 173 -12.85 -9.87 -16.14
CA LEU A 173 -13.99 -8.98 -15.90
C LEU A 173 -14.32 -8.07 -17.10
N VAL A 174 -13.32 -7.71 -17.91
CA VAL A 174 -13.53 -6.94 -19.15
C VAL A 174 -14.11 -7.85 -20.24
N ALA A 175 -13.60 -9.07 -20.36
CA ALA A 175 -14.09 -10.10 -21.29
C ALA A 175 -15.56 -10.47 -21.08
N GLU A 176 -16.00 -10.58 -19.82
CA GLU A 176 -17.39 -10.87 -19.48
C GLU A 176 -18.35 -9.73 -19.86
N LYS A 177 -17.86 -8.48 -19.92
CA LYS A 177 -18.65 -7.29 -20.27
C LYS A 177 -18.71 -7.02 -21.78
N ASP A 178 -17.72 -7.48 -22.55
CA ASP A 178 -17.70 -7.42 -24.01
C ASP A 178 -17.21 -8.75 -24.62
N PRO A 179 -18.12 -9.68 -24.95
CA PRO A 179 -17.78 -11.03 -25.39
C PRO A 179 -17.26 -11.09 -26.84
N SER A 180 -17.00 -9.96 -27.50
CA SER A 180 -16.45 -9.89 -28.87
C SER A 180 -14.91 -9.91 -28.94
N ALA A 181 -14.21 -9.91 -27.80
CA ALA A 181 -12.74 -10.03 -27.68
C ALA A 181 -12.11 -11.44 -27.44
N PRO A 182 -12.74 -12.62 -27.72
CA PRO A 182 -12.19 -13.93 -27.33
C PRO A 182 -10.73 -14.24 -27.77
N PRO A 183 -10.29 -13.92 -29.01
CA PRO A 183 -8.96 -14.32 -29.47
C PRO A 183 -7.83 -13.60 -28.71
N GLN A 184 -8.10 -12.40 -28.19
CA GLN A 184 -7.10 -11.58 -27.52
C GLN A 184 -6.88 -12.07 -26.08
N ILE A 185 -7.92 -12.59 -25.44
CA ILE A 185 -7.84 -13.15 -24.07
C ILE A 185 -7.12 -14.49 -24.07
N ASP A 186 -7.40 -15.36 -25.05
CA ASP A 186 -6.69 -16.64 -25.19
C ASP A 186 -5.20 -16.42 -25.46
N SER A 187 -4.87 -15.41 -26.28
CA SER A 187 -3.49 -14.97 -26.51
C SER A 187 -2.79 -14.49 -25.22
N TRP A 188 -3.50 -13.76 -24.35
CA TRP A 188 -2.95 -13.31 -23.07
C TRP A 188 -2.78 -14.46 -22.06
N ILE A 189 -3.66 -15.47 -22.08
CA ILE A 189 -3.52 -16.65 -21.24
C ILE A 189 -2.27 -17.45 -21.64
N ASP A 190 -2.03 -17.61 -22.95
CA ASP A 190 -0.83 -18.26 -23.47
C ASP A 190 0.45 -17.45 -23.16
N GLU A 191 0.39 -16.13 -23.28
CA GLU A 191 1.50 -15.22 -22.94
C GLU A 191 1.86 -15.30 -21.45
N VAL A 192 0.88 -15.38 -20.55
CA VAL A 192 1.10 -15.64 -19.11
C VAL A 192 1.73 -17.02 -18.90
N GLY A 193 1.36 -18.03 -19.69
CA GLY A 193 1.99 -19.35 -19.69
C GLY A 193 3.47 -19.30 -20.10
N ILE A 194 3.80 -18.49 -21.09
CA ILE A 194 5.17 -18.27 -21.57
C ILE A 194 5.99 -17.52 -20.52
N LEU A 195 5.45 -16.44 -19.94
CA LEU A 195 6.11 -15.67 -18.89
C LEU A 195 6.43 -16.52 -17.65
N LYS A 196 5.56 -17.45 -17.27
CA LYS A 196 5.82 -18.43 -16.21
C LYS A 196 7.06 -19.30 -16.48
N SER A 197 7.36 -19.58 -17.76
CA SER A 197 8.55 -20.37 -18.13
C SER A 197 9.81 -19.51 -18.24
N ALA A 198 9.68 -18.24 -18.64
CA ALA A 198 10.78 -17.29 -18.80
C ALA A 198 11.38 -16.78 -17.47
N VAL A 199 10.59 -16.67 -16.40
CA VAL A 199 11.06 -16.26 -15.06
C VAL A 199 12.15 -17.19 -14.49
N SER A 200 12.32 -18.39 -15.06
CA SER A 200 13.39 -19.32 -14.71
C SER A 200 14.78 -18.90 -15.22
N THR A 201 14.90 -17.89 -16.09
CA THR A 201 16.16 -17.57 -16.79
C THR A 201 16.25 -16.11 -17.24
N VAL A 202 16.76 -15.16 -16.44
CA VAL A 202 17.20 -13.85 -16.99
C VAL A 202 18.35 -13.20 -16.19
N HIS A 203 19.37 -12.73 -16.92
CA HIS A 203 20.36 -11.69 -16.54
C HIS A 203 20.57 -10.68 -17.71
N ASP A 204 20.55 -9.40 -17.36
CA ASP A 204 21.29 -8.17 -17.76
C ASP A 204 21.54 -7.75 -19.22
N ALA A 205 21.15 -6.49 -19.56
CA ALA A 205 21.99 -5.49 -20.27
C ALA A 205 21.27 -4.15 -20.59
N GLU A 206 19.93 -4.08 -20.68
CA GLU A 206 19.23 -2.86 -21.15
C GLU A 206 18.89 -1.83 -20.05
N SER A 207 19.07 -2.19 -18.78
CA SER A 207 18.46 -1.47 -17.67
C SER A 207 19.26 -0.26 -17.15
N GLU A 208 20.56 -0.17 -17.47
CA GLU A 208 21.49 0.85 -16.93
C GLU A 208 21.39 2.22 -17.64
N GLN A 209 20.92 2.28 -18.89
CA GLN A 209 20.82 3.55 -19.66
C GLN A 209 19.69 4.48 -19.21
N ASP A 210 18.55 3.93 -18.77
CA ASP A 210 17.38 4.73 -18.37
C ASP A 210 17.59 5.45 -17.04
N VAL A 211 18.34 4.84 -16.11
CA VAL A 211 18.60 5.42 -14.79
C VAL A 211 19.45 6.68 -14.87
N GLU A 212 20.51 6.67 -15.68
CA GLU A 212 21.40 7.82 -15.79
C GLU A 212 20.74 8.98 -16.56
N ALA A 213 19.77 8.70 -17.45
CA ALA A 213 18.93 9.74 -18.05
C ALA A 213 18.04 10.44 -17.01
N ALA A 214 17.43 9.67 -16.09
CA ALA A 214 16.66 10.22 -14.98
C ALA A 214 17.55 11.03 -14.01
N VAL A 215 18.75 10.53 -13.68
CA VAL A 215 19.73 11.27 -12.87
C VAL A 215 20.03 12.63 -13.50
N ALA A 216 20.41 12.64 -14.79
CA ALA A 216 20.75 13.87 -15.50
C ALA A 216 19.58 14.87 -15.55
N TYR A 217 18.34 14.38 -15.67
CA TYR A 217 17.17 15.24 -15.59
C TYR A 217 17.07 15.91 -14.21
N TYR A 218 17.12 15.13 -13.13
CA TYR A 218 16.92 15.66 -11.78
C TYR A 218 18.06 16.59 -11.33
N GLU A 219 19.31 16.31 -11.73
CA GLU A 219 20.43 17.23 -11.51
C GLU A 219 20.23 18.56 -12.24
N LYS A 220 19.73 18.51 -13.48
CA LYS A 220 19.54 19.71 -14.31
C LYS A 220 18.31 20.54 -13.90
N MET A 221 17.17 19.88 -13.68
CA MET A 221 15.88 20.54 -13.52
C MET A 221 15.61 20.98 -12.08
N LEU A 222 16.04 20.18 -11.10
CA LEU A 222 15.69 20.36 -9.68
C LEU A 222 16.93 20.44 -8.78
N ASP A 223 18.11 20.72 -9.35
CA ASP A 223 19.39 20.81 -8.65
C ASP A 223 19.70 19.60 -7.76
N GLY A 224 19.20 18.43 -8.18
CA GLY A 224 19.40 17.17 -7.48
C GLY A 224 20.87 16.80 -7.35
N LYS A 225 21.22 16.10 -6.27
CA LYS A 225 22.60 15.67 -5.99
C LYS A 225 22.65 14.19 -5.75
N VAL A 226 23.44 13.47 -6.52
CA VAL A 226 23.71 12.05 -6.22
C VAL A 226 24.47 11.97 -4.89
N THR A 227 23.87 11.25 -3.95
CA THR A 227 24.44 11.00 -2.62
C THR A 227 25.17 9.67 -2.55
N GLU A 228 24.68 8.66 -3.28
CA GLU A 228 25.20 7.30 -3.22
C GLU A 228 24.79 6.51 -4.47
N ARG A 229 25.67 5.64 -4.97
CA ARG A 229 25.35 4.62 -5.98
C ARG A 229 25.61 3.25 -5.36
N VAL A 230 24.59 2.40 -5.30
CA VAL A 230 24.66 1.09 -4.64
C VAL A 230 23.97 0.02 -5.47
N GLU A 231 24.51 -1.19 -5.44
CA GLU A 231 23.83 -2.34 -6.02
C GLU A 231 22.94 -3.01 -4.96
N VAL A 232 21.65 -3.16 -5.26
CA VAL A 232 20.69 -3.84 -4.37
C VAL A 232 20.02 -4.96 -5.14
N ARG A 233 20.32 -6.21 -4.77
CA ARG A 233 19.76 -7.42 -5.42
C ARG A 233 20.05 -7.46 -6.93
N GLY A 234 21.26 -7.06 -7.35
CA GLY A 234 21.68 -7.02 -8.75
C GLY A 234 21.20 -5.80 -9.54
N LEU A 235 20.45 -4.87 -8.90
CA LEU A 235 20.00 -3.65 -9.54
C LEU A 235 20.90 -2.47 -9.16
N PRO A 236 21.44 -1.70 -10.13
CA PRO A 236 22.12 -0.44 -9.85
C PRO A 236 21.13 0.63 -9.37
N ILE A 237 21.14 0.95 -8.07
CA ILE A 237 20.31 2.00 -7.47
C ILE A 237 21.13 3.28 -7.32
N VAL A 238 20.58 4.41 -7.78
CA VAL A 238 21.15 5.74 -7.55
C VAL A 238 20.31 6.48 -6.52
N ARG A 239 20.92 6.92 -5.42
CA ARG A 239 20.27 7.70 -4.38
C ARG A 239 20.59 9.17 -4.55
N MET A 240 19.58 10.04 -4.56
CA MET A 240 19.75 11.48 -4.74
C MET A 240 19.07 12.28 -3.63
N ASP A 241 19.61 13.45 -3.35
CA ASP A 241 18.98 14.50 -2.54
C ASP A 241 18.41 15.55 -3.50
N ILE A 242 17.12 15.85 -3.37
CA ILE A 242 16.45 16.93 -4.11
C ILE A 242 15.66 17.75 -3.09
N GLY A 243 16.01 19.03 -2.93
CA GLY A 243 15.32 19.91 -1.99
C GLY A 243 15.34 19.42 -0.53
N GLY A 244 16.33 18.61 -0.13
CA GLY A 244 16.42 18.01 1.21
C GLY A 244 15.72 16.65 1.36
N GLU A 245 15.01 16.18 0.33
CA GLU A 245 14.37 14.86 0.32
C GLU A 245 15.23 13.82 -0.39
N LYS A 246 15.22 12.59 0.14
CA LYS A 246 16.00 11.47 -0.42
C LYS A 246 15.14 10.66 -1.38
N ILE A 247 15.50 10.71 -2.66
CA ILE A 247 14.88 9.89 -3.71
C ILE A 247 15.82 8.75 -4.13
N PHE A 248 15.25 7.65 -4.61
CA PHE A 248 15.99 6.50 -5.11
C PHE A 248 15.54 6.18 -6.54
N LEU A 249 16.48 6.17 -7.47
CA LEU A 249 16.28 5.81 -8.86
C LEU A 249 16.77 4.38 -9.06
N SER A 250 15.93 3.56 -9.69
CA SER A 250 16.22 2.17 -9.99
C SER A 250 15.94 1.91 -11.46
N PRO A 251 16.67 1.00 -12.11
CA PRO A 251 16.39 0.62 -13.47
C PRO A 251 15.10 -0.17 -13.55
N LYS A 252 14.61 -0.36 -14.77
CA LYS A 252 13.50 -1.27 -15.05
C LYS A 252 13.80 -2.67 -14.49
N PHE A 253 12.79 -3.24 -13.84
CA PHE A 253 12.91 -4.57 -13.25
C PHE A 253 12.63 -5.65 -14.29
N GLY A 254 13.67 -6.35 -14.78
CA GLY A 254 13.54 -7.36 -15.84
C GLY A 254 12.93 -6.79 -17.12
N ASP A 255 12.07 -7.56 -17.81
CA ASP A 255 11.48 -7.17 -19.10
C ASP A 255 10.18 -6.36 -18.98
N MET A 256 9.78 -5.96 -17.75
CA MET A 256 8.54 -5.22 -17.46
C MET A 256 8.31 -4.00 -18.37
N GLU A 257 7.45 -4.10 -19.39
CA GLU A 257 7.09 -2.93 -20.20
C GLU A 257 6.27 -1.93 -19.36
N VAL A 258 6.63 -0.65 -19.47
CA VAL A 258 5.76 0.44 -18.98
C VAL A 258 4.60 0.52 -19.96
N GLU A 259 3.37 0.25 -19.50
CA GLU A 259 2.20 0.36 -20.37
C GLU A 259 2.11 1.79 -20.96
N PRO A 260 1.76 1.95 -22.25
CA PRO A 260 1.51 3.28 -22.82
C PRO A 260 0.50 4.04 -21.95
N THR A 261 0.76 5.32 -21.68
CA THR A 261 -0.07 6.17 -20.82
C THR A 261 -1.51 6.21 -21.33
N SER A 262 -2.38 5.36 -20.78
CA SER A 262 -3.81 5.30 -21.09
C SER A 262 -4.61 6.45 -20.44
N GLY A 263 -3.94 7.58 -20.15
CA GLY A 263 -4.49 8.67 -19.35
C GLY A 263 -4.75 8.30 -17.88
N ASN A 264 -4.27 7.13 -17.43
CA ASN A 264 -4.35 6.70 -16.04
C ASN A 264 -2.96 6.33 -15.52
N PRO A 265 -2.49 6.90 -14.41
CA PRO A 265 -1.15 6.64 -13.90
C PRO A 265 -1.09 5.35 -13.07
N ARG A 266 -0.02 4.56 -13.19
CA ARG A 266 0.25 3.44 -12.26
C ARG A 266 1.74 3.11 -12.03
N TRP A 267 1.97 2.64 -10.79
CA TRP A 267 3.12 1.96 -10.15
C TRP A 267 4.47 2.67 -10.19
N GLY A 268 4.68 3.50 -9.16
CA GLY A 268 5.85 4.34 -8.93
C GLY A 268 5.42 5.57 -8.15
N VAL A 269 6.35 6.49 -7.86
CA VAL A 269 5.95 7.83 -7.41
C VAL A 269 5.26 8.49 -8.60
N TYR A 270 3.93 8.59 -8.52
CA TYR A 270 3.10 9.19 -9.57
C TYR A 270 3.36 10.68 -9.72
N GLN A 271 3.61 11.34 -8.60
CA GLN A 271 3.71 12.78 -8.51
C GLN A 271 4.72 13.15 -7.44
N LEU A 272 5.69 13.99 -7.79
CA LEU A 272 6.62 14.60 -6.85
C LEU A 272 6.20 16.05 -6.62
N ALA A 273 5.75 16.37 -5.42
CA ALA A 273 5.36 17.73 -5.06
C ALA A 273 6.50 18.47 -4.36
N PHE A 274 6.84 19.66 -4.85
CA PHE A 274 7.85 20.54 -4.27
C PHE A 274 7.23 21.89 -3.91
N GLY A 275 7.51 22.35 -2.69
CA GLY A 275 7.20 23.72 -2.29
C GLY A 275 8.22 24.68 -2.90
N VAL A 276 7.75 25.80 -3.45
CA VAL A 276 8.59 26.85 -4.05
C VAL A 276 8.22 28.21 -3.49
N GLU A 277 9.20 29.10 -3.33
CA GLU A 277 8.97 30.45 -2.78
C GLU A 277 8.22 31.36 -3.77
N ASP A 278 8.54 31.26 -5.06
CA ASP A 278 7.95 32.03 -6.15
C ASP A 278 7.74 31.10 -7.34
N LEU A 279 6.48 30.81 -7.64
CA LEU A 279 6.11 29.86 -8.69
C LEU A 279 6.42 30.43 -10.08
N ASP A 280 6.21 31.73 -10.30
CA ASP A 280 6.45 32.35 -11.60
C ASP A 280 7.95 32.38 -11.94
N ALA A 281 8.79 32.72 -10.96
CA ALA A 281 10.25 32.67 -11.14
C ALA A 281 10.74 31.23 -11.37
N THR A 282 10.21 30.27 -10.62
CA THR A 282 10.59 28.86 -10.77
C THR A 282 10.20 28.31 -12.13
N LEU A 283 8.98 28.60 -12.61
CA LEU A 283 8.53 28.19 -13.93
C LEU A 283 9.40 28.80 -15.04
N ALA A 284 9.73 30.09 -14.95
CA ALA A 284 10.60 30.74 -15.92
C ALA A 284 12.00 30.10 -15.96
N GLU A 285 12.55 29.72 -14.80
CA GLU A 285 13.83 29.01 -14.73
C GLU A 285 13.73 27.61 -15.35
N MET A 286 12.67 26.86 -15.04
CA MET A 286 12.46 25.51 -15.57
C MET A 286 12.21 25.53 -17.08
N GLU A 287 11.45 26.49 -17.62
CA GLU A 287 11.30 26.71 -19.06
C GLU A 287 12.64 27.00 -19.72
N ALA A 288 13.47 27.86 -19.11
CA ALA A 288 14.80 28.16 -19.62
C ALA A 288 15.72 26.92 -19.61
N LYS A 289 15.51 26.00 -18.66
CA LYS A 289 16.18 24.68 -18.60
C LYS A 289 15.57 23.67 -19.59
N GLY A 290 14.45 23.98 -20.24
CA GLY A 290 13.78 23.16 -21.26
C GLY A 290 12.71 22.22 -20.72
N ALA A 291 12.09 22.56 -19.60
CA ALA A 291 10.99 21.80 -19.02
C ALA A 291 9.73 21.83 -19.91
N GLU A 292 8.99 20.72 -19.94
CA GLU A 292 7.67 20.63 -20.57
C GLU A 292 6.60 20.90 -19.49
N ILE A 293 6.03 22.11 -19.50
CA ILE A 293 4.94 22.48 -18.59
C ILE A 293 3.64 21.88 -19.11
N GLU A 294 2.97 21.09 -18.27
CA GLU A 294 1.70 20.43 -18.60
C GLU A 294 0.51 21.36 -18.31
N ASP A 295 0.51 22.01 -17.15
CA ASP A 295 -0.52 22.98 -16.75
C ASP A 295 0.05 23.94 -15.70
N ALA A 296 -0.25 25.23 -15.83
CA ALA A 296 0.25 26.27 -14.93
C ALA A 296 -0.92 27.10 -14.41
N LYS A 297 -0.99 27.21 -13.08
CA LYS A 297 -2.04 27.92 -12.34
C LYS A 297 -3.46 27.44 -12.67
N PRO A 298 -3.74 26.13 -12.54
CA PRO A 298 -5.06 25.57 -12.84
C PRO A 298 -6.11 26.26 -11.97
N SER A 299 -7.13 26.83 -12.61
CA SER A 299 -8.19 27.58 -11.93
C SER A 299 -7.67 28.74 -11.04
N GLY A 300 -6.49 29.29 -11.34
CA GLY A 300 -5.87 30.38 -10.59
C GLY A 300 -5.20 29.96 -9.27
N LEU A 301 -5.10 28.66 -8.99
CA LEU A 301 -4.34 28.16 -7.84
C LEU A 301 -2.84 28.38 -8.07
N PRO A 302 -2.04 28.65 -7.03
CA PRO A 302 -0.60 28.87 -7.20
C PRO A 302 0.13 27.52 -7.24
N ILE A 303 -0.23 26.70 -8.23
CA ILE A 303 0.30 25.35 -8.48
C ILE A 303 0.68 25.24 -9.96
N ALA A 304 1.68 24.45 -10.29
CA ALA A 304 1.98 24.07 -11.67
C ALA A 304 2.42 22.61 -11.77
N PHE A 305 2.22 22.02 -12.95
CA PHE A 305 2.57 20.65 -13.28
C PHE A 305 3.58 20.64 -14.43
N VAL A 306 4.69 19.95 -14.22
CA VAL A 306 5.81 19.80 -15.16
C VAL A 306 6.06 18.33 -15.39
N LYS A 307 6.34 17.95 -16.63
CA LYS A 307 6.63 16.56 -16.96
C LYS A 307 8.05 16.16 -16.58
N GLY A 308 8.17 15.10 -15.80
CA GLY A 308 9.42 14.46 -15.38
C GLY A 308 9.79 13.21 -16.20
N PRO A 309 10.92 12.57 -15.87
CA PRO A 309 11.33 11.28 -16.46
C PRO A 309 10.24 10.23 -16.28
N ASP A 310 10.16 9.28 -17.22
CA ASP A 310 9.17 8.20 -17.19
C ASP A 310 7.70 8.66 -17.07
N ASN A 311 7.41 9.90 -17.46
CA ASN A 311 6.13 10.59 -17.28
C ASN A 311 5.68 10.75 -15.82
N VAL A 312 6.62 10.82 -14.87
CA VAL A 312 6.33 11.28 -13.50
C VAL A 312 5.88 12.74 -13.57
N GLN A 313 4.78 13.09 -12.90
CA GLN A 313 4.33 14.48 -12.83
C GLN A 313 5.07 15.21 -11.69
N ILE A 314 5.67 16.35 -11.97
CA ILE A 314 6.30 17.20 -10.97
C ILE A 314 5.31 18.32 -10.66
N GLU A 315 4.82 18.36 -9.44
CA GLU A 315 3.93 19.40 -8.94
C GLU A 315 4.76 20.45 -8.19
N LEU A 316 4.60 21.71 -8.57
CA LEU A 316 5.20 22.86 -7.89
C LEU A 316 4.08 23.61 -7.17
N ILE A 317 4.24 23.87 -5.89
CA ILE A 317 3.24 24.55 -5.07
C ILE A 317 3.89 25.80 -4.48
N GLU A 318 3.36 26.98 -4.79
CA GLU A 318 3.83 28.21 -4.16
C GLU A 318 3.43 28.21 -2.67
N GLY A 319 4.39 28.42 -1.80
CA GLY A 319 4.18 28.42 -0.36
C GLY A 319 5.36 29.01 0.39
N THR A 320 5.18 29.27 1.68
CA THR A 320 6.32 29.65 2.52
C THR A 320 7.14 28.39 2.80
N VAL A 321 8.31 28.28 2.15
CA VAL A 321 9.29 27.18 2.31
C VAL A 321 10.11 27.38 3.59
#